data_AF-A0A7Y4SWH2-F1
#
_entry.id   AF-A0A7Y4SWH2-F1
#
_cell.length_a   1.000
_cell.length_b   1.000
_cell.length_c   1.000
_cell.angle_alpha   90.00
_cell.angle_beta   90.00
_cell.angle_gamma   90.00
#
_symmetry.space_group_name_H-M   'P 1'
#
loop_
_entity.id
_entity.type
_entity.pdbx_description
1 polymer ?
#
loop_
_entity_poly.entity_id
_entity_poly.type
_entity_poly.pdbx_seq_one_letter_code
_entity_poly.pdbx_strand_id
1 'polypeptide(L)'
;MKLLAVLLMALFVGCSDFEVGSAGAAAETPEELVRRMLATIAEQSARPEHGASEVTIQHLLVGVSGGVAGITRAPLEAEGLAAELLARAQNGEDFDLLVKNHTDEVHPGIYTLSALHADPPRVYARAGMVVGLGDLAWRLEVGELGVAPYDGGIPGHTPKSPRGYHLVKRLK
;
A
#
# COMPACT_ATOMS: atom_id res chain seq x y z
N MET A 1 21.37 -74.61 14.12
CA MET A 1 20.81 -74.13 15.40
C MET A 1 21.62 -72.92 15.85
N LYS A 2 20.90 -71.83 16.12
CA LYS A 2 21.23 -70.55 16.79
C LYS A 2 22.66 -70.33 17.31
N LEU A 3 23.23 -69.18 16.96
CA LEU A 3 23.63 -68.03 17.81
C LEU A 3 24.51 -67.10 16.91
N LEU A 4 24.70 -65.80 17.09
CA LEU A 4 24.01 -64.64 17.68
C LEU A 4 25.01 -63.48 17.48
N ALA A 5 24.55 -62.36 16.91
CA ALA A 5 25.05 -60.98 17.06
C ALA A 5 26.55 -60.65 16.85
N VAL A 6 26.84 -59.75 15.89
CA VAL A 6 27.65 -58.54 16.16
C VAL A 6 27.04 -57.33 15.42
N LEU A 7 26.85 -56.30 16.23
CA LEU A 7 26.42 -54.92 16.03
C LEU A 7 27.49 -54.07 15.32
N LEU A 8 27.13 -53.26 14.32
CA LEU A 8 27.51 -51.83 14.19
C LEU A 8 27.00 -51.26 12.85
N MET A 9 26.03 -50.36 12.89
CA MET A 9 25.85 -49.37 11.82
C MET A 9 25.73 -48.00 12.47
N ALA A 10 26.71 -47.16 12.16
CA ALA A 10 26.84 -45.81 12.68
C ALA A 10 25.70 -44.92 12.16
N LEU A 11 25.01 -44.26 13.10
CA LEU A 11 24.14 -43.13 12.83
C LEU A 11 25.03 -41.94 12.44
N PHE A 12 25.03 -41.55 11.17
CA PHE A 12 25.41 -40.20 10.78
C PHE A 12 24.22 -39.28 11.04
N VAL A 13 24.23 -38.65 12.22
CA VAL A 13 23.47 -37.41 12.45
C VAL A 13 24.15 -36.35 11.59
N GLY A 14 23.55 -36.05 10.45
CA GLY A 14 23.87 -34.83 9.72
C GLY A 14 23.40 -33.65 10.55
N CYS A 15 24.32 -32.98 11.27
CA CYS A 15 24.14 -31.58 11.62
C CYS A 15 24.11 -30.81 10.31
N SER A 16 22.93 -30.60 9.74
CA SER A 16 22.71 -29.45 8.90
C SER A 16 22.67 -28.26 9.84
N ASP A 17 23.77 -27.50 9.89
CA ASP A 17 23.82 -26.18 10.49
C ASP A 17 22.76 -25.32 9.82
N PHE A 18 21.57 -25.31 10.44
CA PHE A 18 20.53 -24.35 10.16
C PHE A 18 21.01 -23.04 10.76
N GLU A 19 21.64 -22.21 9.93
CA GLU A 19 21.97 -20.83 10.26
C GLU A 19 20.67 -20.04 10.50
N VAL A 20 20.14 -20.15 11.72
CA VAL A 20 19.19 -19.20 12.28
C VAL A 20 19.99 -17.98 12.69
N GLY A 21 20.02 -16.99 11.81
CA GLY A 21 20.78 -15.78 12.10
C GLY A 21 20.66 -14.71 11.03
N SER A 22 19.46 -14.47 10.49
CA SER A 22 19.20 -13.16 9.90
C SER A 22 19.25 -12.15 11.04
N ALA A 23 20.42 -11.56 11.21
CA ALA A 23 20.66 -10.43 12.10
C ALA A 23 19.57 -9.39 11.85
N GLY A 24 18.90 -8.98 12.93
CA GLY A 24 17.77 -8.06 12.88
C GLY A 24 18.09 -6.84 12.04
N ALA A 25 17.40 -6.70 10.92
CA ALA A 25 17.34 -5.43 10.23
C ALA A 25 16.83 -4.40 11.25
N ALA A 26 17.61 -3.35 11.50
CA ALA A 26 17.13 -2.23 12.30
C ALA A 26 15.81 -1.74 11.68
N ALA A 27 14.84 -1.40 12.52
CA ALA A 27 13.62 -0.78 12.03
C ALA A 27 13.99 0.48 11.22
N GLU A 28 13.47 0.58 10.00
CA GLU A 28 13.67 1.76 9.14
C GLU A 28 13.24 3.04 9.88
N THR A 29 14.00 4.12 9.72
CA THR A 29 13.63 5.41 10.34
C THR A 29 12.43 6.03 9.62
N PRO A 30 11.66 6.93 10.26
CA PRO A 30 10.57 7.63 9.59
C PRO A 30 10.99 8.33 8.29
N GLU A 31 12.19 8.90 8.24
CA GLU A 31 12.72 9.57 7.05
C GLU A 31 13.02 8.59 5.91
N GLU A 32 13.48 7.37 6.23
CA GLU A 32 13.71 6.31 5.26
C GLU A 32 12.40 5.78 4.68
N LEU A 33 11.38 5.61 5.53
CA LEU A 33 10.03 5.24 5.10
C LEU A 33 9.45 6.28 4.14
N VAL A 34 9.55 7.57 4.48
CA VAL A 34 9.08 8.66 3.62
C VAL A 34 9.85 8.66 2.29
N ARG A 35 11.18 8.52 2.32
CA ARG A 35 11.99 8.45 1.09
C ARG A 35 11.56 7.29 0.20
N ARG A 36 11.30 6.11 0.76
CA ARG A 36 10.83 4.94 0.01
C ARG A 36 9.44 5.18 -0.58
N MET A 37 8.51 5.73 0.20
CA MET A 37 7.18 6.10 -0.30
C MET A 37 7.27 7.08 -1.48
N LEU A 38 8.09 8.12 -1.38
CA LEU A 38 8.29 9.08 -2.47
C LEU A 38 8.90 8.45 -3.72
N ALA A 39 9.83 7.48 -3.55
CA ALA A 39 10.35 6.71 -4.66
C ALA A 39 9.26 5.84 -5.33
N THR A 40 8.40 5.18 -4.54
CA THR A 40 7.24 4.44 -5.04
C THR A 40 6.29 5.35 -5.84
N ILE A 41 5.97 6.54 -5.30
CA ILE A 41 5.13 7.53 -5.99
C ILE A 41 5.77 7.92 -7.33
N ALA A 42 7.06 8.26 -7.34
CA ALA A 42 7.77 8.67 -8.55
C ALA A 42 7.76 7.56 -9.61
N GLU A 43 8.07 6.32 -9.21
CA GLU A 43 8.05 5.15 -10.09
C GLU A 43 6.66 4.94 -10.69
N GLN A 44 5.63 4.85 -9.86
CA GLN A 44 4.24 4.63 -10.30
C GLN A 44 3.73 5.79 -11.17
N SER A 45 4.17 7.02 -10.88
CA SER A 45 3.81 8.19 -11.69
C SER A 45 4.42 8.18 -13.09
N ALA A 46 5.53 7.46 -13.29
CA ALA A 46 6.21 7.35 -14.58
C ALA A 46 5.73 6.17 -15.43
N ARG A 47 4.98 5.23 -14.84
CA ARG A 47 4.46 4.07 -15.57
C ARG A 47 3.34 4.45 -16.54
N PRO A 48 3.28 3.82 -17.73
CA PRO A 48 2.12 3.95 -18.59
C PRO A 48 0.88 3.34 -17.92
N GLU A 49 -0.29 3.87 -18.25
CA GLU A 49 -1.56 3.28 -17.85
C GLU A 49 -1.83 1.99 -18.65
N HIS A 50 -2.39 0.98 -18.00
CA HIS A 50 -2.85 -0.23 -18.67
C HIS A 50 -4.21 -0.01 -19.35
N GLY A 51 -4.64 -0.92 -20.23
CA GLY A 51 -5.85 -0.76 -21.06
C GLY A 51 -7.19 -1.23 -20.47
N ALA A 52 -7.27 -1.59 -19.19
CA ALA A 52 -8.50 -2.11 -18.58
C ALA A 52 -9.65 -1.08 -18.68
N SER A 53 -10.88 -1.53 -18.99
CA SER A 53 -12.05 -0.65 -19.03
C SER A 53 -12.53 -0.23 -17.65
N GLU A 54 -12.26 -1.08 -16.65
CA GLU A 54 -12.59 -0.88 -15.25
C GLU A 54 -11.47 -1.40 -14.35
N VAL A 55 -11.34 -0.81 -13.18
CA VAL A 55 -10.47 -1.28 -12.09
C VAL A 55 -11.26 -1.26 -10.78
N THR A 56 -10.97 -2.17 -9.88
CA THR A 56 -11.48 -2.09 -8.50
C THR A 56 -10.33 -1.85 -7.56
N ILE A 57 -10.45 -0.83 -6.72
CA ILE A 57 -9.43 -0.47 -5.74
C ILE A 57 -10.03 -0.47 -4.33
N GLN A 58 -9.17 -0.68 -3.34
CA GLN A 58 -9.40 -0.30 -1.97
C GLN A 58 -8.48 0.89 -1.64
N HIS A 59 -8.99 1.90 -0.94
CA HIS A 59 -8.20 3.07 -0.57
C HIS A 59 -8.27 3.36 0.94
N LEU A 60 -7.17 3.92 1.45
CA LEU A 60 -7.01 4.43 2.81
C LEU A 60 -6.59 5.89 2.69
N LEU A 61 -7.39 6.80 3.22
CA LEU A 61 -7.09 8.24 3.25
C LEU A 61 -6.36 8.60 4.53
N VAL A 62 -5.16 9.16 4.39
CA VAL A 62 -4.43 9.84 5.45
C VAL A 62 -4.61 11.34 5.24
N GLY A 63 -5.63 11.90 5.87
CA GLY A 63 -6.15 13.24 5.66
C GLY A 63 -5.26 14.35 6.21
N VAL A 64 -5.28 15.52 5.57
CA VAL A 64 -4.54 16.71 6.01
C VAL A 64 -5.54 17.76 6.52
N SER A 65 -5.12 18.60 7.46
CA SER A 65 -5.91 19.73 7.96
C SER A 65 -6.47 20.58 6.81
N GLY A 66 -7.77 20.88 6.88
CA GLY A 66 -8.50 21.59 5.82
C GLY A 66 -8.94 20.73 4.63
N GLY A 67 -8.44 19.49 4.51
CA GLY A 67 -8.83 18.54 3.46
C GLY A 67 -10.04 17.67 3.83
N VAL A 68 -10.13 17.26 5.10
CA VAL A 68 -11.23 16.46 5.66
C VAL A 68 -11.74 17.14 6.93
N ALA A 69 -13.06 17.20 7.10
CA ALA A 69 -13.67 17.83 8.28
C ALA A 69 -13.27 17.08 9.56
N GLY A 70 -12.82 17.84 10.57
CA GLY A 70 -12.40 17.28 11.86
C GLY A 70 -10.94 16.82 11.92
N ILE A 71 -10.23 16.75 10.80
CA ILE A 71 -8.81 16.42 10.77
C ILE A 71 -7.97 17.68 10.99
N THR A 72 -7.02 17.61 11.93
CA THR A 72 -6.12 18.73 12.30
C THR A 72 -4.65 18.46 11.99
N ARG A 73 -4.34 17.29 11.43
CA ARG A 73 -2.97 16.82 11.16
C ARG A 73 -2.27 17.68 10.11
N ALA A 74 -1.00 18.03 10.36
CA ALA A 74 -0.19 18.81 9.43
C ALA A 74 0.25 17.96 8.22
N PRO A 75 0.59 18.57 7.06
CA PRO A 75 1.05 17.82 5.88
C PRO A 75 2.22 16.87 6.15
N LEU A 76 3.25 17.32 6.89
CA LEU A 76 4.43 16.50 7.19
C LEU A 76 4.10 15.31 8.10
N GLU A 77 3.19 15.49 9.05
CA GLU A 77 2.72 14.42 9.94
C GLU A 77 1.86 13.40 9.16
N ALA A 78 1.03 13.87 8.22
CA ALA A 78 0.29 13.00 7.31
C ALA A 78 1.23 12.19 6.40
N GLU A 79 2.31 12.79 5.91
CA GLU A 79 3.31 12.12 5.08
C GLU A 79 4.00 10.98 5.83
N GLY A 80 4.45 11.24 7.07
CA GLY A 80 5.06 10.22 7.91
C GLY A 80 4.11 9.05 8.19
N LEU A 81 2.85 9.34 8.54
CA LEU A 81 1.84 8.31 8.79
C LEU A 81 1.52 7.51 7.51
N ALA A 82 1.40 8.17 6.37
CA ALA A 82 1.18 7.50 5.09
C ALA A 82 2.34 6.55 4.73
N ALA A 83 3.58 6.99 4.96
CA ALA A 83 4.77 6.16 4.73
C ALA A 83 4.82 4.94 5.64
N GLU A 84 4.50 5.11 6.93
CA GLU A 84 4.43 4.02 7.90
C GLU A 84 3.38 2.98 7.50
N LEU A 85 2.16 3.42 7.17
CA LEU A 85 1.06 2.53 6.80
C LEU A 85 1.34 1.80 5.48
N LEU A 86 1.98 2.46 4.52
CA LEU A 86 2.41 1.81 3.27
C LEU A 86 3.43 0.73 3.57
N ALA A 87 4.43 1.01 4.41
CA ALA A 87 5.46 0.05 4.77
C ALA A 87 4.89 -1.17 5.49
N ARG A 88 3.94 -0.96 6.42
CA ARG A 88 3.21 -2.04 7.09
C ARG A 88 2.45 -2.92 6.10
N ALA A 89 1.72 -2.31 5.16
CA ALA A 89 1.02 -3.04 4.11
C ALA A 89 1.97 -3.83 3.19
N GLN A 90 3.10 -3.22 2.80
CA GLN A 90 4.13 -3.87 1.99
C GLN A 90 4.82 -5.03 2.73
N ASN A 91 4.92 -4.95 4.06
CA ASN A 91 5.44 -6.01 4.92
C ASN A 91 4.39 -7.10 5.25
N GLY A 92 3.22 -7.06 4.62
CA GLY A 92 2.22 -8.12 4.67
C GLY A 92 1.11 -7.93 5.70
N GLU A 93 1.03 -6.78 6.38
CA GLU A 93 -0.15 -6.48 7.19
C GLU A 93 -1.41 -6.39 6.31
N ASP A 94 -2.55 -6.86 6.83
CA ASP A 94 -3.82 -6.85 6.11
C ASP A 94 -4.27 -5.42 5.81
N PHE A 95 -4.34 -5.09 4.52
CA PHE A 95 -4.72 -3.76 4.07
C PHE A 95 -6.15 -3.38 4.45
N ASP A 96 -7.10 -4.32 4.53
CA ASP A 96 -8.46 -4.02 4.98
C ASP A 96 -8.48 -3.63 6.47
N LEU A 97 -7.66 -4.30 7.29
CA LEU A 97 -7.50 -3.93 8.70
C LEU A 97 -6.84 -2.56 8.85
N LEU A 98 -5.84 -2.25 8.01
CA LEU A 98 -5.24 -0.92 7.98
C LEU A 98 -6.27 0.15 7.61
N VAL A 99 -7.09 -0.09 6.57
CA VAL A 99 -8.17 0.82 6.17
C VAL A 99 -9.15 1.01 7.32
N LYS A 100 -9.62 -0.08 7.92
CA LYS A 100 -10.59 -0.04 9.02
C LYS A 100 -10.12 0.78 10.22
N ASN A 101 -8.84 0.68 10.54
CA ASN A 101 -8.29 1.26 11.76
C ASN A 101 -7.69 2.66 11.56
N HIS A 102 -7.30 3.03 10.34
CA HIS A 102 -6.49 4.23 10.10
C HIS A 102 -7.02 5.17 9.03
N THR A 103 -8.07 4.81 8.28
CA THR A 103 -8.63 5.74 7.28
C THR A 103 -9.34 6.90 7.95
N ASP A 104 -9.10 8.12 7.47
CA ASP A 104 -9.87 9.33 7.82
C ASP A 104 -11.15 9.48 6.98
N GLU A 105 -11.49 8.44 6.21
CA GLU A 105 -12.75 8.34 5.47
C GLU A 105 -13.58 7.14 5.97
N VAL A 106 -14.31 6.45 5.09
CA VAL A 106 -15.25 5.39 5.47
C VAL A 106 -14.72 4.04 5.01
N HIS A 107 -14.60 3.09 5.95
CA HIS A 107 -14.39 1.66 5.64
C HIS A 107 -15.64 1.08 4.93
N PRO A 108 -15.49 0.24 3.87
CA PRO A 108 -14.28 -0.45 3.44
C PRO A 108 -13.41 0.30 2.44
N GLY A 109 -13.81 1.51 1.99
CA GLY A 109 -13.04 2.28 1.01
C GLY A 109 -12.85 1.56 -0.33
N ILE A 110 -13.82 0.73 -0.76
CA ILE A 110 -13.73 -0.01 -2.03
C ILE A 110 -14.53 0.70 -3.10
N TYR A 111 -13.88 1.00 -4.24
CA TYR A 111 -14.52 1.60 -5.41
C TYR A 111 -14.17 0.82 -6.67
N THR A 112 -15.18 0.56 -7.50
CA THR A 112 -14.98 0.20 -8.90
C THR A 112 -14.99 1.49 -9.72
N LEU A 113 -13.91 1.73 -10.44
CA LEU A 113 -13.73 2.88 -11.32
C LEU A 113 -13.85 2.42 -12.77
N SER A 114 -14.59 3.17 -13.57
CA SER A 114 -14.72 2.94 -15.01
C SER A 114 -14.19 4.12 -15.81
N ALA A 115 -13.48 3.81 -16.90
CA ALA A 115 -13.02 4.81 -17.86
C ALA A 115 -14.14 5.27 -18.82
N LEU A 116 -15.24 4.53 -18.91
CA LEU A 116 -16.23 4.69 -19.99
C LEU A 116 -17.63 5.09 -19.49
N HIS A 117 -18.01 4.69 -18.28
CA HIS A 117 -19.35 4.90 -17.76
C HIS A 117 -19.37 5.10 -16.24
N ALA A 118 -20.55 5.38 -15.69
CA ALA A 118 -20.80 5.40 -14.26
C ALA A 118 -22.15 4.77 -13.96
N ASP A 119 -22.21 4.01 -12.87
CA ASP A 119 -23.42 3.48 -12.25
C ASP A 119 -23.28 3.51 -10.71
N PRO A 120 -23.24 4.70 -10.08
CA PRO A 120 -23.01 4.80 -8.66
C PRO A 120 -24.18 4.20 -7.84
N PRO A 121 -23.91 3.63 -6.64
CA PRO A 121 -22.60 3.55 -5.98
C PRO A 121 -21.76 2.34 -6.41
N ARG A 122 -22.18 1.57 -7.43
CA ARG A 122 -21.47 0.37 -7.87
C ARG A 122 -20.22 0.69 -8.67
N VAL A 123 -20.35 1.61 -9.63
CA VAL A 123 -19.27 2.02 -10.54
C VAL A 123 -19.20 3.53 -10.61
N TYR A 124 -18.02 4.08 -10.31
CA TYR A 124 -17.76 5.52 -10.41
C TYR A 124 -17.02 5.82 -11.71
N ALA A 125 -17.41 6.89 -12.41
CA ALA A 125 -16.60 7.38 -13.51
C ALA A 125 -15.25 7.88 -12.97
N ARG A 126 -14.15 7.55 -13.63
CA ARG A 126 -12.80 8.03 -13.28
C ARG A 126 -12.77 9.55 -13.10
N ALA A 127 -13.43 10.29 -14.00
CA ALA A 127 -13.48 11.76 -13.96
C ALA A 127 -14.28 12.33 -12.77
N GLY A 128 -15.10 11.52 -12.10
CA GLY A 128 -15.86 11.93 -10.91
C GLY A 128 -15.12 11.68 -9.59
N MET A 129 -13.91 11.11 -9.63
CA MET A 129 -13.10 10.82 -8.46
C MET A 129 -11.97 11.83 -8.29
N VAL A 130 -11.31 11.77 -7.13
CA VAL A 130 -10.05 12.48 -6.88
C VAL A 130 -9.06 12.15 -8.00
N VAL A 131 -8.54 13.18 -8.68
CA VAL A 131 -7.74 13.02 -9.91
C VAL A 131 -6.53 12.14 -9.67
N GLY A 132 -5.81 12.35 -8.55
CA GLY A 132 -4.65 11.55 -8.21
C GLY A 132 -4.97 10.06 -8.01
N LEU A 133 -6.15 9.77 -7.44
CA LEU A 133 -6.63 8.40 -7.27
C LEU A 133 -6.93 7.74 -8.63
N GLY A 134 -7.62 8.46 -9.52
CA GLY A 134 -7.94 7.97 -10.86
C GLY A 134 -6.70 7.76 -11.73
N ASP A 135 -5.72 8.67 -11.65
CA ASP A 135 -4.44 8.56 -12.37
C ASP A 135 -3.61 7.35 -11.90
N LEU A 136 -3.59 7.10 -10.59
CA LEU A 136 -2.85 5.99 -10.01
C LEU A 136 -3.49 4.63 -10.33
N ALA A 137 -4.81 4.51 -10.22
CA ALA A 137 -5.51 3.22 -10.25
C ALA A 137 -5.26 2.41 -11.54
N TRP A 138 -5.00 3.08 -12.67
CA TRP A 138 -4.69 2.44 -13.97
C TRP A 138 -3.21 2.12 -14.18
N ARG A 139 -2.35 2.40 -13.20
CA ARG A 139 -0.90 2.15 -13.24
C ARG A 139 -0.47 1.06 -12.28
N LEU A 140 -1.41 0.58 -11.46
CA LEU A 140 -1.22 -0.50 -10.52
C LEU A 140 -1.57 -1.84 -11.17
N GLU A 141 -0.78 -2.87 -10.88
CA GLU A 141 -1.16 -4.26 -11.15
C GLU A 141 -2.13 -4.79 -10.09
N VAL A 142 -2.87 -5.86 -10.40
CA VAL A 142 -3.76 -6.48 -9.42
C VAL A 142 -2.96 -6.99 -8.22
N GLY A 143 -3.37 -6.55 -7.02
CA GLY A 143 -2.69 -6.82 -5.75
C GLY A 143 -1.64 -5.77 -5.37
N GLU A 144 -1.24 -4.89 -6.30
CA GLU A 144 -0.22 -3.88 -6.06
C GLU A 144 -0.74 -2.76 -5.14
N LEU A 145 0.18 -2.27 -4.30
CA LEU A 145 0.00 -1.10 -3.44
C LEU A 145 0.62 0.14 -4.09
N GLY A 146 -0.04 1.27 -4.02
CA GLY A 146 0.49 2.56 -4.44
C GLY A 146 0.01 3.73 -3.60
N VAL A 147 0.53 4.91 -3.90
CA VAL A 147 0.17 6.14 -3.18
C VAL A 147 -0.11 7.27 -4.15
N ALA A 148 -1.27 7.92 -4.02
CA ALA A 148 -1.51 9.22 -4.62
C ALA A 148 -1.08 10.30 -3.62
N PRO A 149 -0.07 11.12 -3.95
CA PRO A 149 0.49 12.09 -3.01
C PRO A 149 -0.49 13.23 -2.72
N TYR A 150 -0.44 13.76 -1.50
CA TYR A 150 -1.05 15.06 -1.20
C TYR A 150 -0.32 16.17 -1.96
N ASP A 151 -1.08 17.00 -2.68
CA ASP A 151 -0.54 18.16 -3.40
C ASP A 151 -1.22 19.48 -3.01
N GLY A 152 -2.26 19.46 -2.17
CA GLY A 152 -3.03 20.65 -1.77
C GLY A 152 -2.24 21.81 -1.16
N GLY A 153 -1.00 21.58 -0.70
CA GLY A 153 -0.11 22.60 -0.14
C GLY A 153 0.77 23.33 -1.17
N ILE A 154 0.81 22.89 -2.43
CA ILE A 154 1.70 23.48 -3.44
C ILE A 154 1.06 24.76 -4.02
N PRO A 155 1.71 25.93 -3.95
CA PRO A 155 1.14 27.16 -4.52
C PRO A 155 1.08 27.12 -6.06
N GLY A 156 0.00 27.67 -6.64
CA GLY A 156 -0.07 27.93 -8.08
C GLY A 156 -0.40 26.74 -8.99
N HIS A 157 -0.80 25.60 -8.44
CA HIS A 157 -1.29 24.45 -9.20
C HIS A 157 -2.72 24.06 -8.78
N THR A 158 -3.43 23.33 -9.64
CA THR A 158 -4.72 22.70 -9.30
C THR A 158 -4.44 21.37 -8.63
N PRO A 159 -4.77 21.19 -7.33
CA PRO A 159 -4.45 19.97 -6.62
C PRO A 159 -5.26 18.79 -7.14
N LYS A 160 -4.57 17.68 -7.36
CA LYS A 160 -5.12 16.39 -7.78
C LYS A 160 -5.60 15.56 -6.59
N SER A 161 -5.04 15.79 -5.40
CA SER A 161 -5.36 15.09 -4.15
C SER A 161 -5.35 16.08 -2.97
N PRO A 162 -6.31 17.03 -2.92
CA PRO A 162 -6.30 18.10 -1.93
C PRO A 162 -6.65 17.65 -0.51
N ARG A 163 -7.12 16.41 -0.33
CA ARG A 163 -7.60 15.92 0.98
C ARG A 163 -6.51 15.30 1.85
N GLY A 164 -5.46 14.77 1.24
CA GLY A 164 -4.39 14.05 1.92
C GLY A 164 -3.72 13.02 1.02
N TYR A 165 -3.00 12.09 1.63
CA TYR A 165 -2.36 10.96 0.93
C TYR A 165 -3.35 9.82 0.81
N HIS A 166 -3.49 9.24 -0.39
CA HIS A 166 -4.33 8.07 -0.62
C HIS A 166 -3.44 6.86 -0.82
N LEU A 167 -3.44 5.92 0.12
CA LEU A 167 -2.84 4.59 -0.09
C LEU A 167 -3.87 3.74 -0.80
N VAL A 168 -3.45 3.01 -1.82
CA VAL A 168 -4.35 2.30 -2.73
C VAL A 168 -3.85 0.89 -2.94
N LYS A 169 -4.75 -0.08 -2.83
CA LYS A 169 -4.52 -1.45 -3.30
C LYS A 169 -5.43 -1.73 -4.48
N ARG A 170 -4.89 -2.17 -5.61
CA ARG A 170 -5.74 -2.66 -6.71
C ARG A 170 -6.22 -4.08 -6.40
N LEU A 171 -7.53 -4.29 -6.47
CA LEU A 171 -8.18 -5.58 -6.22
C LEU A 171 -8.54 -6.31 -7.52
N LYS A 172 -8.85 -5.56 -8.58
CA LYS A 172 -9.21 -6.06 -9.92
C LYS A 172 -8.75 -5.10 -11.00
#